data_AF-A0A4Z2HWU8-F1
#
_entry.id   AF-A0A4Z2HWU8-F1
#
_cell.length_a   1.000
_cell.length_b   1.000
_cell.length_c   1.000
_cell.angle_alpha   90.00
_cell.angle_beta   90.00
_cell.angle_gamma   90.00
#
_symmetry.space_group_name_H-M   'P 1'
#
loop_
_entity.id
_entity.type
_entity.pdbx_description
1 polymer ?
#
loop_
_entity_poly.entity_id
_entity_poly.type
_entity_poly.pdbx_seq_one_letter_code
_entity_poly.pdbx_strand_id
1 'polypeptide(L)'
;MYYYYYYYHHHHLLHSGSHLPGSSRASLVSTEELLVSCGFLLCRGLVAHMDLVSVHLSSGPRLFSFLSVAWGFVADVDIESEKYRHVGAARFTVGTLVRLASLRVYKGRLAYLPAGEDEGSGGNNGQAPSRDSALRNSCHSNNSHKARRTEGGPPDSLLPPLDQPLPSDWVVVTEEDFVLMLAMYQSHLAEDLLAAPQATSDDGLIHLFYVRAGISRAALLKLFLAMEKGAHLDTNCQHLVHAKVRALRLEPHSPKGIITVDGEVVDYGPVQAEVHRGLARLITG
;
A
#
# COMPACT_ATOMS: atom_id res chain seq x y z
N MET A 1 0.96 -0.88 -14.96
CA MET A 1 1.87 -0.92 -13.81
C MET A 1 1.47 -2.02 -12.82
N TYR A 2 0.20 -2.09 -12.38
CA TYR A 2 -0.27 -3.17 -11.49
C TYR A 2 -0.30 -4.60 -12.06
N TYR A 3 -0.52 -4.77 -13.38
CA TYR A 3 -0.41 -6.10 -14.01
C TYR A 3 1.04 -6.64 -14.07
N TYR A 4 2.06 -5.77 -14.02
CA TYR A 4 3.47 -6.19 -13.92
C TYR A 4 3.83 -6.75 -12.54
N TYR A 5 3.12 -6.30 -11.49
CA TYR A 5 3.39 -6.65 -10.09
C TYR A 5 3.17 -8.15 -9.78
N TYR A 6 2.10 -8.75 -10.33
CA TYR A 6 1.80 -10.17 -10.12
C TYR A 6 2.72 -11.13 -10.90
N TYR A 7 3.30 -10.67 -12.01
CA TYR A 7 4.23 -11.47 -12.82
C TYR A 7 5.53 -11.77 -12.08
N TYR A 8 6.10 -10.79 -11.38
CA TYR A 8 7.43 -10.91 -10.79
C TYR A 8 7.46 -11.69 -9.47
N HIS A 9 6.40 -11.60 -8.65
CA HIS A 9 6.33 -12.34 -7.38
C HIS A 9 6.40 -13.87 -7.59
N HIS A 10 5.97 -14.38 -8.76
CA HIS A 10 6.04 -15.81 -9.07
C HIS A 10 7.26 -16.26 -9.88
N HIS A 11 7.94 -15.37 -10.60
CA HIS A 11 9.14 -15.75 -11.36
C HIS A 11 10.33 -16.10 -10.44
N HIS A 12 10.42 -15.51 -9.26
CA HIS A 12 11.44 -15.85 -8.26
C HIS A 12 11.21 -17.23 -7.59
N LEU A 13 9.98 -17.74 -7.56
CA LEU A 13 9.66 -19.08 -7.04
C LEU A 13 9.91 -20.19 -8.07
N LEU A 14 9.85 -19.89 -9.37
CA LEU A 14 10.04 -20.90 -10.43
C LEU A 14 11.53 -21.11 -10.83
N HIS A 15 12.43 -20.18 -10.51
CA HIS A 15 13.85 -20.28 -10.86
C HIS A 15 14.80 -20.71 -9.72
N SER A 16 14.30 -21.35 -8.66
CA SER A 16 15.16 -22.00 -7.63
C SER A 16 15.83 -23.31 -8.13
N GLY A 17 15.98 -23.49 -9.44
CA GLY A 17 16.53 -24.70 -10.02
C GLY A 17 17.35 -24.43 -11.28
N SER A 18 18.45 -23.68 -11.18
CA SER A 18 19.72 -23.88 -11.91
C SER A 18 20.55 -22.59 -11.92
N HIS A 19 21.68 -22.62 -11.23
CA HIS A 19 22.69 -21.57 -11.24
C HIS A 19 23.67 -21.79 -12.40
N LEU A 20 23.81 -20.80 -13.29
CA LEU A 20 25.03 -20.53 -14.06
C LEU A 20 25.27 -19.02 -14.09
N PRO A 21 26.52 -18.54 -13.96
CA PRO A 21 26.80 -17.12 -13.73
C PRO A 21 27.06 -16.37 -15.03
N GLY A 22 26.43 -15.21 -15.21
CA GLY A 22 26.84 -14.21 -16.19
C GLY A 22 25.68 -13.48 -16.86
N SER A 23 25.76 -12.14 -16.86
CA SER A 23 24.91 -11.17 -17.55
C SER A 23 23.65 -10.70 -16.82
N SER A 24 23.83 -9.69 -15.97
CA SER A 24 22.77 -8.79 -15.51
C SER A 24 22.25 -7.96 -16.70
N ARG A 25 21.14 -8.40 -17.28
CA ARG A 25 20.23 -7.56 -18.06
C ARG A 25 18.85 -7.74 -17.46
N ALA A 26 18.35 -6.73 -16.75
CA ALA A 26 16.92 -6.60 -16.52
C ALA A 26 16.28 -6.43 -17.91
N SER A 27 15.78 -7.53 -18.47
CA SER A 27 15.05 -7.53 -19.73
C SER A 27 13.70 -6.88 -19.50
N LEU A 28 13.40 -5.82 -20.27
CA LEU A 28 12.03 -5.35 -20.44
C LEU A 28 11.18 -6.55 -20.85
N VAL A 29 10.36 -7.06 -19.92
CA VAL A 29 9.38 -8.11 -20.22
C VAL A 29 8.48 -7.54 -21.31
N SER A 30 8.38 -8.24 -22.44
CA SER A 30 7.52 -7.79 -23.53
C SER A 30 6.06 -7.85 -23.09
N THR A 31 5.21 -6.99 -23.65
CA THR A 31 3.76 -7.03 -23.39
C THR A 31 3.18 -8.42 -23.65
N GLU A 32 3.73 -9.16 -24.62
CA GLU A 32 3.30 -10.52 -24.96
C GLU A 32 3.65 -11.53 -23.85
N GLU A 33 4.88 -11.50 -23.32
CA GLU A 33 5.28 -12.36 -22.18
C GLU A 33 4.41 -12.10 -20.96
N LEU A 34 4.14 -10.82 -20.65
CA LEU A 34 3.26 -10.45 -19.55
C LEU A 34 1.84 -11.02 -19.73
N LEU A 35 1.28 -10.91 -20.94
CA LEU A 35 -0.03 -11.45 -21.25
C LEU A 35 -0.08 -12.97 -21.15
N VAL A 36 0.96 -13.66 -21.61
CA VAL A 36 1.08 -15.13 -21.52
C VAL A 36 1.10 -15.57 -20.06
N SER A 37 1.91 -14.93 -19.21
CA SER A 37 1.95 -15.29 -17.79
C SER A 37 0.67 -14.92 -17.06
N CYS A 38 0.06 -13.76 -17.32
CA CYS A 38 -1.27 -13.46 -16.80
C CYS A 38 -2.29 -14.52 -17.23
N GLY A 39 -2.28 -14.94 -18.50
CA GLY A 39 -3.11 -16.03 -19.00
C GLY A 39 -2.83 -17.35 -18.27
N PHE A 40 -1.57 -17.67 -18.02
CA PHE A 40 -1.17 -18.86 -17.25
C PHE A 40 -1.69 -18.80 -15.80
N LEU A 41 -1.54 -17.67 -15.12
CA LEU A 41 -2.03 -17.45 -13.75
C LEU A 41 -3.57 -17.59 -13.69
N LEU A 42 -4.27 -16.98 -14.64
CA LEU A 42 -5.73 -17.11 -14.80
C LEU A 42 -6.16 -18.56 -15.03
N CYS A 43 -5.47 -19.28 -15.91
CA CYS A 43 -5.75 -20.69 -16.20
C CYS A 43 -5.45 -21.63 -15.03
N ARG A 44 -4.43 -21.31 -14.22
CA ARG A 44 -4.10 -22.09 -13.02
C ARG A 44 -5.17 -21.93 -11.94
N GLY A 45 -5.87 -20.79 -11.92
CA GLY A 45 -7.05 -20.57 -11.10
C GLY A 45 -6.78 -20.60 -9.59
N LEU A 46 -5.53 -20.40 -9.16
CA LEU A 46 -5.22 -20.25 -7.75
C LEU A 46 -5.69 -18.88 -7.27
N VAL A 47 -6.21 -18.83 -6.06
CA VAL A 47 -6.78 -17.62 -5.47
C VAL A 47 -6.22 -17.46 -4.08
N ALA A 48 -5.72 -16.27 -3.77
CA ALA A 48 -5.32 -15.86 -2.43
C ALA A 48 -6.24 -14.75 -1.92
N HIS A 49 -6.31 -14.65 -0.59
CA HIS A 49 -6.96 -13.52 0.06
C HIS A 49 -6.04 -12.30 0.02
N MET A 50 -6.67 -11.13 -0.06
CA MET A 50 -5.98 -9.85 -0.04
C MET A 50 -6.74 -8.87 0.86
N ASP A 51 -5.99 -8.13 1.66
CA ASP A 51 -6.52 -7.06 2.49
C ASP A 51 -7.01 -5.89 1.64
N LEU A 52 -8.04 -5.22 2.14
CA LEU A 52 -8.45 -3.93 1.62
C LEU A 52 -8.49 -2.93 2.77
N VAL A 53 -8.12 -1.70 2.48
CA VAL A 53 -8.14 -0.63 3.46
C VAL A 53 -9.28 0.33 3.11
N SER A 54 -10.19 0.51 4.07
CA SER A 54 -11.20 1.57 4.00
C SER A 54 -10.53 2.91 4.24
N VAL A 55 -10.78 3.89 3.39
CA VAL A 55 -10.22 5.25 3.48
C VAL A 55 -11.36 6.25 3.51
N HIS A 56 -11.43 7.04 4.59
CA HIS A 56 -12.42 8.10 4.77
C HIS A 56 -11.78 9.45 4.49
N LEU A 57 -12.31 10.18 3.52
CA LEU A 57 -11.88 11.53 3.18
C LEU A 57 -12.77 12.57 3.89
N SER A 58 -12.20 13.73 4.20
CA SER A 58 -12.95 14.85 4.76
C SER A 58 -14.06 15.38 3.84
N SER A 59 -13.98 15.12 2.53
CA SER A 59 -15.02 15.48 1.56
C SER A 59 -16.26 14.59 1.64
N GLY A 60 -16.24 13.53 2.45
CA GLY A 60 -17.38 12.64 2.70
C GLY A 60 -17.39 11.28 1.99
N PRO A 61 -16.63 10.98 0.91
CA PRO A 61 -16.63 9.64 0.34
C PRO A 61 -15.75 8.67 1.14
N ARG A 62 -16.27 7.46 1.33
CA ARG A 62 -15.52 6.27 1.73
C ARG A 62 -15.00 5.53 0.49
N LEU A 63 -13.70 5.28 0.43
CA LEU A 63 -13.01 4.58 -0.65
C LEU A 63 -12.40 3.27 -0.11
N PHE A 64 -12.11 2.33 -1.00
CA PHE A 64 -11.27 1.17 -0.67
C PHE A 64 -9.97 1.25 -1.46
N SER A 65 -8.88 0.95 -0.77
CA SER A 65 -7.53 0.98 -1.28
C SER A 65 -6.89 -0.40 -1.10
N PHE A 66 -6.18 -0.86 -2.12
CA PHE A 66 -5.56 -2.20 -2.11
C PHE A 66 -4.03 -2.15 -2.05
N LEU A 67 -3.42 -0.99 -2.30
CA LEU A 67 -1.97 -0.84 -2.33
C LEU A 67 -1.47 0.11 -1.24
N SER A 68 -1.89 1.38 -1.30
CA SER A 68 -1.24 2.43 -0.52
C SER A 68 -2.02 3.73 -0.35
N VAL A 69 -1.67 4.45 0.71
CA VAL A 69 -1.97 5.87 0.89
C VAL A 69 -0.65 6.61 1.08
N ALA A 70 -0.38 7.64 0.28
CA ALA A 70 0.84 8.44 0.39
C ALA A 70 0.54 9.93 0.57
N TRP A 71 1.39 10.60 1.36
CA TRP A 71 1.36 12.03 1.58
C TRP A 71 2.78 12.61 1.62
N GLY A 72 2.95 13.81 1.06
CA GLY A 72 4.24 14.50 1.04
C GLY A 72 5.13 14.01 -0.10
N PHE A 73 6.41 13.75 0.19
CA PHE A 73 7.42 13.51 -0.85
C PHE A 73 7.05 12.42 -1.87
N VAL A 74 6.51 11.27 -1.41
CA VAL A 74 6.15 10.16 -2.31
C VAL A 74 4.99 10.56 -3.22
N ALA A 75 3.94 11.17 -2.67
CA ALA A 75 2.80 11.66 -3.45
C ALA A 75 3.21 12.75 -4.46
N ASP A 76 4.13 13.65 -4.08
CA ASP A 76 4.70 14.65 -5.01
C ASP A 76 5.45 13.94 -6.16
N VAL A 77 6.26 12.91 -5.88
CA VAL A 77 6.97 12.15 -6.92
C VAL A 77 5.99 11.41 -7.84
N ASP A 78 4.99 10.73 -7.28
CA ASP A 78 4.00 9.96 -8.04
C ASP A 78 3.34 10.85 -9.10
N ILE A 79 2.85 12.02 -8.69
CA ILE A 79 2.09 12.93 -9.55
C ILE A 79 3.00 13.78 -10.44
N GLU A 80 4.06 14.38 -9.91
CA GLU A 80 4.93 15.24 -10.72
C GLU A 80 5.71 14.46 -11.78
N SER A 81 5.95 13.16 -11.58
CA SER A 81 6.61 12.29 -12.56
C SER A 81 5.71 11.79 -13.68
N GLU A 82 4.38 11.97 -13.61
CA GLU A 82 3.44 11.53 -14.64
C GLU A 82 3.71 12.14 -16.02
N LYS A 83 4.28 13.35 -16.07
CA LYS A 83 4.75 13.97 -17.33
C LYS A 83 5.84 13.15 -18.04
N TYR A 84 6.51 12.26 -17.33
CA TYR A 84 7.53 11.35 -17.84
C TYR A 84 7.03 9.90 -17.95
N ARG A 85 5.72 9.67 -17.99
CA ARG A 85 5.13 8.32 -18.14
C ARG A 85 5.73 7.52 -19.31
N HIS A 86 6.22 8.20 -20.35
CA HIS A 86 6.88 7.60 -21.51
C HIS A 86 8.23 6.91 -21.22
N VAL A 87 8.94 7.25 -20.13
CA VAL A 87 10.19 6.57 -19.74
C VAL A 87 9.96 5.37 -18.80
N GLY A 88 8.69 4.99 -18.57
CA GLY A 88 8.34 3.85 -17.73
C GLY A 88 8.70 4.07 -16.25
N ALA A 89 9.11 2.99 -15.57
CA ALA A 89 9.41 3.01 -14.14
C ALA A 89 10.54 3.98 -13.76
N ALA A 90 11.46 4.29 -14.68
CA ALA A 90 12.54 5.25 -14.46
C ALA A 90 12.04 6.67 -14.09
N ARG A 91 10.78 7.00 -14.40
CA ARG A 91 10.16 8.28 -14.03
C ARG A 91 10.19 8.54 -12.53
N PHE A 92 10.08 7.50 -11.70
CA PHE A 92 10.10 7.63 -10.25
C PHE A 92 11.49 7.96 -9.74
N THR A 93 12.54 7.36 -10.31
CA THR A 93 13.94 7.69 -10.00
C THR A 93 14.24 9.14 -10.38
N VAL A 94 13.86 9.56 -11.58
CA VAL A 94 14.04 10.95 -12.03
C VAL A 94 13.25 11.92 -11.16
N GLY A 95 11.98 11.62 -10.90
CA GLY A 95 11.12 12.42 -10.02
C GLY A 95 11.69 12.56 -8.61
N THR A 96 12.20 11.47 -8.05
CA THR A 96 12.87 11.44 -6.74
C THR A 96 14.08 12.36 -6.72
N LEU A 97 14.95 12.32 -7.73
CA LEU A 97 16.12 13.21 -7.81
C LEU A 97 15.73 14.69 -7.92
N VAL A 98 14.72 15.01 -8.75
CA VAL A 98 14.19 16.37 -8.89
C VAL A 98 13.60 16.88 -7.58
N ARG A 99 12.79 16.06 -6.89
CA ARG A 99 12.19 16.41 -5.60
C ARG A 99 13.23 16.48 -4.48
N LEU A 100 14.27 15.65 -4.49
CA LEU A 100 15.39 15.71 -3.56
C LEU A 100 16.15 17.03 -3.64
N ALA A 101 16.39 17.53 -4.86
CA ALA A 101 17.07 18.82 -5.07
C ALA A 101 16.30 20.00 -4.45
N SER A 102 14.98 19.88 -4.33
CA SER A 102 14.07 20.89 -3.80
C SER A 102 13.21 20.36 -2.65
N LEU A 103 13.81 19.58 -1.74
CA LEU A 103 13.12 18.88 -0.65
C LEU A 103 12.20 19.82 0.16
N ARG A 104 10.95 19.41 0.35
CA ARG A 104 9.92 20.13 1.11
C ARG A 104 9.68 19.43 2.44
N VAL A 105 9.17 20.20 3.40
CA VAL A 105 8.62 19.72 4.66
C VAL A 105 7.12 20.01 4.65
N TYR A 106 6.34 19.05 5.12
CA TYR A 106 4.90 19.08 5.17
C TYR A 106 4.47 19.04 6.63
N LYS A 107 3.66 20.01 7.03
CA LYS A 107 3.15 20.11 8.39
C LYS A 107 1.83 19.36 8.49
N GLY A 108 1.66 18.55 9.52
CA GLY A 108 0.43 17.81 9.77
C GLY A 108 0.48 17.07 11.10
N ARG A 109 -0.63 16.44 11.48
CA ARG A 109 -0.70 15.55 12.64
C ARG A 109 -0.94 14.13 12.17
N LEU A 110 -0.14 13.20 12.68
CA LEU A 110 -0.27 11.78 12.38
C LEU A 110 -0.60 11.04 13.68
N ALA A 111 -1.59 10.16 13.62
CA ALA A 111 -1.90 9.24 14.69
C ALA A 111 -2.22 7.86 14.11
N TYR A 112 -1.96 6.82 14.88
CA TYR A 112 -2.20 5.45 14.44
C TYR A 112 -2.52 4.53 15.61
N LEU A 113 -3.26 3.45 15.32
CA LEU A 113 -3.52 2.36 16.24
C LEU A 113 -2.52 1.22 15.94
N PRO A 114 -1.52 0.97 16.80
CA PRO A 114 -0.54 -0.08 16.57
C PRO A 114 -1.18 -1.46 16.52
N ALA A 115 -0.57 -2.38 15.77
CA ALA A 115 -0.90 -3.79 15.86
C ALA A 115 -0.48 -4.33 17.24
N GLY A 116 -1.32 -5.17 17.86
CA GLY A 116 -0.95 -5.84 19.11
C GLY A 116 0.25 -6.78 18.91
N GLU A 117 1.04 -7.00 19.97
CA GLU A 117 2.30 -7.75 19.91
C GLU A 117 2.14 -9.23 19.48
N ASP A 118 0.93 -9.80 19.51
CA ASP A 118 0.66 -11.23 19.28
C ASP A 118 -0.08 -11.58 17.97
N GLU A 119 -0.52 -10.61 17.15
CA GLU A 119 -1.32 -10.94 15.95
C GLU A 119 -0.48 -11.24 14.68
N GLY A 120 0.85 -11.10 14.77
CA GLY A 120 1.80 -11.38 13.68
C GLY A 120 2.32 -12.82 13.59
N SER A 121 1.87 -13.73 14.45
CA SER A 121 2.26 -15.15 14.45
C SER A 121 1.13 -16.05 14.95
N GLY A 122 0.01 -16.07 14.23
CA GLY A 122 -1.12 -16.94 14.50
C GLY A 122 -1.33 -17.96 13.38
N GLY A 123 -0.60 -19.08 13.43
CA GLY A 123 -0.98 -20.29 12.70
C GLY A 123 -2.32 -20.79 13.22
N ASN A 124 -3.35 -20.82 12.37
CA ASN A 124 -4.65 -21.27 12.80
C ASN A 124 -4.71 -22.80 12.76
N ASN A 125 -4.72 -23.38 13.96
CA ASN A 125 -5.14 -24.75 14.21
C ASN A 125 -6.52 -25.01 13.62
N GLY A 126 -6.67 -26.18 13.02
CA GLY A 126 -7.83 -26.56 12.23
C GLY A 126 -9.13 -26.62 13.02
N GLN A 127 -10.19 -26.11 12.38
CA GLN A 127 -11.52 -26.69 12.50
C GLN A 127 -12.28 -26.45 11.20
N ALA A 128 -12.31 -27.48 10.36
CA ALA A 128 -13.08 -27.50 9.13
C ALA A 128 -14.56 -27.75 9.44
N PRO A 129 -15.49 -26.98 8.86
CA PRO A 129 -16.85 -27.43 8.67
C PRO A 129 -17.02 -27.99 7.25
N SER A 130 -17.38 -29.26 7.24
CA SER A 130 -18.06 -30.08 6.24
C SER A 130 -18.54 -29.40 4.95
N ARG A 131 -18.06 -29.99 3.85
CA ARG A 131 -18.62 -29.88 2.49
C ARG A 131 -20.09 -30.32 2.49
N ASP A 132 -20.95 -29.49 1.92
CA ASP A 132 -22.07 -29.98 1.12
C ASP A 132 -22.34 -29.04 -0.07
N SER A 133 -22.48 -29.70 -1.21
CA SER A 133 -22.59 -29.18 -2.57
C SER A 133 -23.98 -28.64 -2.90
N ALA A 134 -24.06 -27.50 -3.62
CA ALA A 134 -25.04 -27.30 -4.69
C ALA A 134 -24.71 -26.07 -5.55
N LEU A 135 -24.25 -26.32 -6.77
CA LEU A 135 -24.31 -25.39 -7.89
C LEU A 135 -25.76 -24.99 -8.15
N ARG A 136 -26.13 -23.71 -7.99
CA ARG A 136 -27.30 -23.13 -8.63
C ARG A 136 -27.02 -21.70 -9.08
N ASN A 137 -26.70 -21.57 -10.37
CA ASN A 137 -26.83 -20.33 -11.12
C ASN A 137 -28.33 -19.98 -11.22
N SER A 138 -28.73 -18.82 -10.72
CA SER A 138 -29.96 -18.18 -11.16
C SER A 138 -29.86 -16.67 -10.95
N CYS A 139 -29.67 -15.98 -12.06
CA CYS A 139 -29.87 -14.55 -12.21
C CYS A 139 -31.37 -14.28 -12.33
N HIS A 140 -31.96 -13.51 -11.39
CA HIS A 140 -33.25 -12.85 -11.57
C HIS A 140 -33.24 -11.50 -10.84
N SER A 141 -33.49 -10.44 -11.61
CA SER A 141 -33.53 -9.05 -11.16
C SER A 141 -34.91 -8.64 -10.65
N ASN A 142 -34.90 -7.55 -9.88
CA ASN A 142 -35.99 -6.63 -9.50
C ASN A 142 -36.82 -7.01 -8.25
N ASN A 143 -36.65 -6.28 -7.15
CA ASN A 143 -37.36 -5.00 -7.02
C ASN A 143 -36.87 -4.13 -5.85
N SER A 144 -36.95 -2.84 -6.12
CA SER A 144 -36.98 -1.67 -5.24
C SER A 144 -37.40 -1.91 -3.78
N HIS A 145 -36.43 -1.77 -2.88
CA HIS A 145 -36.63 -1.01 -1.65
C HIS A 145 -35.52 0.03 -1.58
N LYS A 146 -35.89 1.26 -1.21
CA LYS A 146 -35.00 2.40 -0.94
C LYS A 146 -34.08 2.04 0.24
N ALA A 147 -33.10 1.19 -0.01
CA ALA A 147 -31.99 0.96 0.89
C ALA A 147 -31.17 2.24 0.85
N ARG A 148 -31.22 2.99 1.95
CA ARG A 148 -30.19 3.96 2.33
C ARG A 148 -28.86 3.32 1.95
N ARG A 149 -28.13 3.90 0.99
CA ARG A 149 -26.85 3.37 0.51
C ARG A 149 -25.92 3.25 1.71
N THR A 150 -25.88 2.07 2.32
CA THR A 150 -24.78 1.67 3.18
C THR A 150 -23.59 1.65 2.27
N GLU A 151 -22.66 2.58 2.48
CA GLU A 151 -21.36 2.59 1.84
C GLU A 151 -20.82 1.15 1.86
N GLY A 152 -20.51 0.60 0.69
CA GLY A 152 -20.26 -0.84 0.53
C GLY A 152 -19.14 -1.34 1.46
N GLY A 153 -19.20 -2.60 1.86
CA GLY A 153 -18.17 -3.25 2.69
C GLY A 153 -18.51 -3.33 4.19
N PRO A 154 -17.63 -3.97 4.98
CA PRO A 154 -17.79 -4.08 6.44
C PRO A 154 -17.77 -2.70 7.12
N PRO A 155 -18.33 -2.54 8.33
CA PRO A 155 -18.20 -1.30 9.08
C PRO A 155 -16.77 -1.08 9.58
N ASP A 156 -16.33 0.18 9.63
CA ASP A 156 -15.05 0.57 10.22
C ASP A 156 -15.24 0.76 11.73
N SER A 157 -14.77 -0.22 12.51
CA SER A 157 -14.99 -0.27 13.96
C SER A 157 -13.95 0.51 14.77
N LEU A 158 -12.81 0.81 14.15
CA LEU A 158 -11.67 1.48 14.77
C LEU A 158 -11.67 2.97 14.50
N LEU A 159 -12.45 3.43 13.51
CA LEU A 159 -12.46 4.81 13.04
C LEU A 159 -13.57 5.63 13.69
N PRO A 160 -13.27 6.51 14.66
CA PRO A 160 -14.21 7.54 15.05
C PRO A 160 -14.42 8.54 13.88
N PRO A 161 -15.52 9.32 13.89
CA PRO A 161 -15.69 10.43 12.95
C PRO A 161 -14.50 11.40 12.95
N LEU A 162 -14.20 12.01 11.79
CA LEU A 162 -13.04 12.89 11.62
C LEU A 162 -13.07 14.14 12.51
N ASP A 163 -14.25 14.61 12.89
CA ASP A 163 -14.47 15.76 13.79
C ASP A 163 -14.40 15.40 15.28
N GLN A 164 -14.31 14.10 15.61
CA GLN A 164 -14.21 13.62 16.99
C GLN A 164 -12.76 13.32 17.38
N PRO A 165 -12.42 13.49 18.67
CA PRO A 165 -11.09 13.13 19.17
C PRO A 165 -10.83 11.63 19.01
N LEU A 166 -9.56 11.28 18.84
CA LEU A 166 -9.13 9.89 18.80
C LEU A 166 -9.20 9.27 20.21
N PRO A 167 -9.56 7.97 20.30
CA PRO A 167 -9.42 7.16 21.51
C PRO A 167 -8.01 7.19 22.11
N SER A 168 -7.89 6.90 23.41
CA SER A 168 -6.65 7.01 24.18
C SER A 168 -5.61 5.92 23.89
N ASP A 169 -6.03 4.82 23.25
CA ASP A 169 -5.18 3.70 22.81
C ASP A 169 -4.45 3.99 21.49
N TRP A 170 -4.78 5.10 20.82
CA TRP A 170 -4.04 5.55 19.64
C TRP A 170 -2.73 6.23 20.02
N VAL A 171 -1.69 5.94 19.27
CA VAL A 171 -0.41 6.63 19.35
C VAL A 171 -0.51 7.91 18.52
N VAL A 172 -0.38 9.06 19.16
CA VAL A 172 -0.27 10.36 18.49
C VAL A 172 1.20 10.70 18.32
N VAL A 173 1.65 10.89 17.08
CA VAL A 173 3.02 11.29 16.78
C VAL A 173 3.23 12.72 17.27
N THR A 174 4.26 12.92 18.08
CA THR A 174 4.58 14.22 18.70
C THR A 174 5.16 15.23 17.71
N GLU A 175 5.83 14.73 16.67
CA GLU A 175 6.34 15.58 15.60
C GLU A 175 5.20 15.98 14.65
N GLU A 176 5.21 17.24 14.21
CA GLU A 176 4.25 17.74 13.23
C GLU A 176 4.85 18.00 11.84
N ASP A 177 6.19 17.97 11.74
CA ASP A 177 6.91 18.28 10.51
C ASP A 177 7.48 17.01 9.87
N PHE A 178 6.97 16.67 8.69
CA PHE A 178 7.30 15.44 7.97
C PHE A 178 7.88 15.74 6.59
N VAL A 179 8.68 14.81 6.07
CA VAL A 179 9.02 14.76 4.65
C VAL A 179 8.02 13.91 3.88
N LEU A 180 7.56 12.80 4.47
CA LEU A 180 6.55 11.91 3.89
C LEU A 180 5.84 11.10 4.95
N MET A 181 4.64 10.66 4.60
CA MET A 181 3.94 9.51 5.19
C MET A 181 3.57 8.56 4.04
N LEU A 182 3.80 7.26 4.23
CA LEU A 182 3.46 6.21 3.30
C LEU A 182 2.86 5.03 4.08
N ALA A 183 1.61 4.71 3.80
CA ALA A 183 0.94 3.50 4.27
C ALA A 183 0.95 2.47 3.14
N MET A 184 1.53 1.31 3.38
CA MET A 184 1.62 0.20 2.43
C MET A 184 0.89 -1.03 2.95
N TYR A 185 0.17 -1.74 2.08
CA TYR A 185 -0.51 -3.01 2.42
C TYR A 185 0.05 -4.19 1.62
N GLN A 186 0.89 -3.89 0.63
CA GLN A 186 1.60 -4.86 -0.19
C GLN A 186 3.10 -4.60 -0.08
N SER A 187 3.92 -5.60 -0.42
CA SER A 187 5.36 -5.54 -0.21
C SER A 187 6.08 -4.51 -1.08
N HIS A 188 5.61 -4.28 -2.30
CA HIS A 188 6.25 -3.37 -3.25
C HIS A 188 5.41 -2.12 -3.50
N LEU A 189 6.08 -0.96 -3.55
CA LEU A 189 5.50 0.30 -3.99
C LEU A 189 5.51 0.43 -5.52
N ALA A 190 6.54 -0.11 -6.15
CA ALA A 190 6.71 -0.20 -7.60
C ALA A 190 7.51 -1.47 -7.95
N GLU A 191 7.67 -1.76 -9.24
CA GLU A 191 8.38 -2.96 -9.73
C GLU A 191 9.70 -3.23 -9.01
N ASP A 192 10.55 -2.19 -8.89
CA ASP A 192 11.86 -2.29 -8.26
C ASP A 192 11.92 -1.63 -6.87
N LEU A 193 10.79 -1.41 -6.19
CA LEU A 193 10.77 -0.71 -4.90
C LEU A 193 10.09 -1.55 -3.82
N LEU A 194 10.88 -2.35 -3.10
CA LEU A 194 10.44 -3.17 -1.98
C LEU A 194 10.30 -2.32 -0.71
N ALA A 195 9.16 -1.64 -0.58
CA ALA A 195 8.86 -0.70 0.49
C ALA A 195 8.50 -1.38 1.81
N ALA A 196 7.81 -2.53 1.78
CA ALA A 196 7.44 -3.30 2.96
C ALA A 196 7.84 -4.78 2.81
N PRO A 197 9.15 -5.13 2.93
CA PRO A 197 9.66 -6.50 2.74
C PRO A 197 8.93 -7.60 3.52
N GLN A 198 8.33 -7.24 4.65
CA GLN A 198 7.67 -8.10 5.61
C GLN A 198 6.13 -8.13 5.47
N ALA A 199 5.57 -7.41 4.49
CA ALA A 199 4.13 -7.41 4.23
C ALA A 199 3.73 -8.68 3.47
N THR A 200 2.62 -9.26 3.88
CA THR A 200 1.92 -10.33 3.16
C THR A 200 0.57 -9.82 2.68
N SER A 201 -0.04 -10.47 1.70
CA SER A 201 -1.27 -9.93 1.10
C SER A 201 -2.46 -9.90 2.07
N ASP A 202 -2.44 -10.69 3.14
CA ASP A 202 -3.53 -10.85 4.09
C ASP A 202 -3.11 -10.90 5.58
N ASP A 203 -2.05 -10.17 5.97
CA ASP A 203 -1.64 -10.10 7.39
C ASP A 203 -2.57 -9.22 8.25
N GLY A 204 -3.49 -8.48 7.66
CA GLY A 204 -4.39 -7.57 8.35
C GLY A 204 -3.68 -6.33 8.85
N LEU A 205 -2.60 -5.90 8.19
CA LEU A 205 -1.75 -4.80 8.66
C LEU A 205 -1.59 -3.70 7.62
N ILE A 206 -1.42 -2.49 8.13
CA ILE A 206 -0.88 -1.35 7.40
C ILE A 206 0.58 -1.18 7.83
N HIS A 207 1.50 -1.26 6.88
CA HIS A 207 2.90 -0.91 7.08
C HIS A 207 3.04 0.60 6.92
N LEU A 208 2.98 1.30 8.05
CA LEU A 208 3.08 2.75 8.12
C LEU A 208 4.55 3.18 8.19
N PHE A 209 4.98 3.96 7.22
CA PHE A 209 6.27 4.62 7.18
C PHE A 209 6.07 6.12 7.25
N TYR A 210 6.89 6.80 8.04
CA TYR A 210 6.99 8.25 7.94
C TYR A 210 8.43 8.69 8.14
N VAL A 211 8.78 9.79 7.47
CA VAL A 211 10.11 10.40 7.60
C VAL A 211 9.95 11.76 8.24
N ARG A 212 10.59 11.95 9.39
CA ARG A 212 10.59 13.23 10.12
C ARG A 212 11.40 14.29 9.37
N ALA A 213 11.04 15.55 9.54
CA ALA A 213 11.88 16.66 9.11
C ALA A 213 13.29 16.59 9.75
N GLY A 214 14.25 17.23 9.09
CA GLY A 214 15.67 17.23 9.52
C GLY A 214 16.55 16.16 8.84
N ILE A 215 15.96 15.19 8.14
CA ILE A 215 16.73 14.24 7.32
C ILE A 215 17.53 14.97 6.22
N SER A 216 18.79 14.58 6.03
CA SER A 216 19.57 15.11 4.90
C SER A 216 19.13 14.51 3.57
N ARG A 217 19.27 15.26 2.49
CA ARG A 217 18.99 14.77 1.11
C ARG A 217 19.78 13.50 0.78
N ALA A 218 21.03 13.43 1.24
CA ALA A 218 21.88 12.25 1.03
C ALA A 218 21.38 11.03 1.82
N ALA A 219 20.91 11.21 3.06
CA ALA A 219 20.31 10.13 3.83
C ALA A 219 19.00 9.66 3.21
N LEU A 220 18.14 10.58 2.76
CA LEU A 220 16.89 10.23 2.08
C LEU A 220 17.15 9.50 0.75
N LEU A 221 18.13 9.94 -0.04
CA LEU A 221 18.56 9.22 -1.25
C LEU A 221 19.06 7.80 -0.94
N LYS A 222 19.85 7.63 0.13
CA LYS A 222 20.31 6.31 0.58
C LYS A 222 19.14 5.40 0.95
N LEU A 223 18.09 5.92 1.60
CA LEU A 223 16.88 5.15 1.89
C LEU A 223 16.22 4.65 0.60
N PHE A 224 16.01 5.52 -0.39
CA PHE A 224 15.41 5.13 -1.66
C PHE A 224 16.24 4.10 -2.42
N LEU A 225 17.57 4.26 -2.47
CA LEU A 225 18.45 3.28 -3.11
C LEU A 225 18.46 1.93 -2.37
N ALA A 226 18.38 1.94 -1.03
CA ALA A 226 18.31 0.71 -0.24
C ALA A 226 16.95 0.00 -0.38
N MET A 227 15.89 0.74 -0.70
CA MET A 227 14.53 0.21 -0.90
C MET A 227 14.44 -0.73 -2.10
N GLU A 228 15.31 -0.57 -3.10
CA GLU A 228 15.40 -1.51 -4.24
C GLU A 228 15.60 -2.96 -3.80
N LYS A 229 16.32 -3.16 -2.70
CA LYS A 229 16.60 -4.47 -2.11
C LYS A 229 15.86 -4.71 -0.79
N GLY A 230 14.94 -3.82 -0.41
CA GLY A 230 14.25 -3.89 0.88
C GLY A 230 15.10 -3.59 2.10
N ALA A 231 16.35 -3.15 1.95
CA ALA A 231 17.31 -2.96 3.04
C ALA A 231 17.23 -1.57 3.70
N HIS A 232 16.24 -0.76 3.35
CA HIS A 232 16.12 0.63 3.81
C HIS A 232 15.82 0.72 5.32
N LEU A 233 15.16 -0.30 5.90
CA LEU A 233 14.93 -0.40 7.34
C LEU A 233 16.21 -0.74 8.12
N ASP A 234 17.17 -1.41 7.48
CA ASP A 234 18.46 -1.79 8.09
C ASP A 234 19.48 -0.63 8.11
N THR A 235 19.15 0.50 7.47
CA THR A 235 20.04 1.67 7.41
C THR A 235 20.19 2.42 8.73
N ASN A 236 19.41 2.05 9.76
CA ASN A 236 19.37 2.67 11.08
C ASN A 236 19.16 4.21 11.02
N CYS A 237 18.35 4.67 10.06
CA CYS A 237 18.06 6.09 9.89
C CYS A 237 17.07 6.57 10.96
N GLN A 238 17.53 7.40 11.89
CA GLN A 238 16.72 7.92 13.01
C GLN A 238 15.49 8.75 12.59
N HIS A 239 15.47 9.25 11.36
CA HIS A 239 14.34 10.02 10.82
C HIS A 239 13.26 9.13 10.21
N LEU A 240 13.61 7.90 9.79
CA LEU A 240 12.66 6.93 9.25
C LEU A 240 12.04 6.16 10.42
N VAL A 241 10.72 6.19 10.50
CA VAL A 241 9.96 5.35 11.43
C VAL A 241 9.12 4.38 10.62
N HIS A 242 9.12 3.12 11.05
CA HIS A 242 8.22 2.08 10.56
C HIS A 242 7.39 1.54 11.73
N ALA A 243 6.08 1.47 11.53
CA ALA A 243 5.14 0.87 12.46
C ALA A 243 4.17 -0.05 11.71
N LYS A 244 3.81 -1.18 12.33
CA LYS A 244 2.70 -2.02 11.90
C LYS A 244 1.44 -1.55 12.62
N VAL A 245 0.42 -1.15 11.87
CA VAL A 245 -0.78 -0.50 12.41
C VAL A 245 -2.05 -1.10 11.84
N ARG A 246 -3.17 -0.98 12.55
CA ARG A 246 -4.50 -1.42 12.09
C ARG A 246 -5.34 -0.27 11.55
N ALA A 247 -5.08 0.92 12.07
CA ALA A 247 -5.73 2.14 11.62
C ALA A 247 -4.79 3.33 11.73
N LEU A 248 -5.05 4.36 10.92
CA LEU A 248 -4.32 5.63 10.97
C LEU A 248 -5.25 6.81 10.71
N ARG A 249 -4.82 7.99 11.16
CA ARG A 249 -5.41 9.28 10.85
C ARG A 249 -4.29 10.27 10.55
N LEU A 250 -4.38 10.90 9.39
CA LEU A 250 -3.51 11.98 8.95
C LEU A 250 -4.34 13.25 8.83
N GLU A 251 -3.89 14.32 9.47
CA GLU A 251 -4.48 15.65 9.41
C GLU A 251 -3.44 16.63 8.86
N PRO A 252 -3.43 16.88 7.54
CA PRO A 252 -2.49 17.84 6.96
C PRO A 252 -2.83 19.27 7.39
N HIS A 253 -1.81 20.01 7.82
CA HIS A 253 -1.91 21.41 8.24
C HIS A 253 -1.26 22.38 7.24
N SER A 254 -0.49 21.88 6.28
CA SER A 254 -0.01 22.70 5.17
C SER A 254 -1.16 23.19 4.29
N PRO A 255 -1.08 24.40 3.71
CA PRO A 255 -2.19 24.98 2.93
C PRO A 255 -2.44 24.25 1.61
N LYS A 256 -1.43 23.56 1.08
CA LYS A 256 -1.49 22.75 -0.14
C LYS A 256 -0.57 21.55 0.01
N GLY A 257 -0.97 20.45 -0.60
CA GLY A 257 -0.17 19.24 -0.72
C GLY A 257 -0.91 18.24 -1.59
N ILE A 258 -0.30 17.06 -1.74
CA ILE A 258 -0.88 15.95 -2.50
C ILE A 258 -1.05 14.78 -1.53
N ILE A 259 -2.23 14.16 -1.57
CA ILE A 259 -2.48 12.84 -1.01
C ILE A 259 -2.84 11.95 -2.19
N THR A 260 -2.26 10.76 -2.25
CA THR A 260 -2.61 9.73 -3.23
C THR A 260 -3.15 8.49 -2.52
N VAL A 261 -4.13 7.86 -3.15
CA VAL A 261 -4.67 6.55 -2.78
C VAL A 261 -4.51 5.63 -3.98
N ASP A 262 -3.74 4.56 -3.83
CA ASP A 262 -3.33 3.65 -4.93
C ASP A 262 -2.72 4.40 -6.14
N GLY A 263 -2.02 5.51 -5.88
CA GLY A 263 -1.39 6.37 -6.89
C GLY A 263 -2.32 7.42 -7.52
N GLU A 264 -3.61 7.44 -7.18
CA GLU A 264 -4.58 8.41 -7.68
C GLU A 264 -4.76 9.57 -6.69
N VAL A 265 -4.84 10.81 -7.21
CA VAL A 265 -5.01 12.00 -6.37
C VAL A 265 -6.39 12.04 -5.75
N VAL A 266 -6.43 12.31 -4.44
CA VAL A 266 -7.68 12.55 -3.69
C VAL A 266 -7.74 13.96 -3.13
N ASP A 267 -8.90 14.34 -2.60
CA ASP A 267 -9.10 15.63 -1.95
C ASP A 267 -8.11 15.83 -0.80
N TYR A 268 -7.49 17.01 -0.78
CA TYR A 268 -6.49 17.33 0.22
C TYR A 268 -7.15 17.79 1.52
N GLY A 269 -6.98 17.02 2.59
CA GLY A 269 -7.56 17.29 3.90
C GLY A 269 -7.35 16.12 4.85
N PRO A 270 -7.99 16.14 6.04
CA PRO A 270 -7.98 15.03 6.97
C PRO A 270 -8.43 13.73 6.31
N VAL A 271 -7.64 12.67 6.51
CA VAL A 271 -7.90 11.32 6.02
C VAL A 271 -7.66 10.32 7.13
N GLN A 272 -8.47 9.27 7.17
CA GLN A 272 -8.27 8.15 8.09
C GLN A 272 -8.52 6.83 7.38
N ALA A 273 -7.89 5.77 7.87
CA ALA A 273 -7.91 4.48 7.22
C ALA A 273 -7.92 3.32 8.21
N GLU A 274 -8.65 2.24 7.88
CA GLU A 274 -8.74 0.98 8.64
C GLU A 274 -8.58 -0.21 7.69
N VAL A 275 -7.75 -1.18 8.09
CA VAL A 275 -7.52 -2.40 7.32
C VAL A 275 -8.56 -3.47 7.60
N HIS A 276 -9.05 -4.09 6.53
CA HIS A 276 -9.98 -5.23 6.56
C HIS A 276 -9.30 -6.47 6.01
N ARG A 277 -9.06 -7.43 6.90
CA ARG A 277 -8.29 -8.62 6.57
C ARG A 277 -9.01 -9.52 5.54
N GLY A 278 -8.30 -9.88 4.46
CA GLY A 278 -8.73 -10.86 3.46
C GLY A 278 -10.04 -10.53 2.74
N LEU A 279 -10.41 -9.25 2.68
CA LEU A 279 -11.70 -8.80 2.13
C LEU A 279 -11.81 -9.02 0.61
N ALA A 280 -10.69 -8.98 -0.10
CA ALA A 280 -10.60 -9.26 -1.53
C ALA A 280 -10.04 -10.67 -1.80
N ARG A 281 -10.28 -11.15 -3.02
CA ARG A 281 -9.66 -12.35 -3.57
C ARG A 281 -8.94 -12.00 -4.86
N LEU A 282 -7.71 -12.46 -4.99
CA LEU A 282 -6.86 -12.16 -6.12
C LEU A 282 -6.31 -13.46 -6.71
N ILE A 283 -6.25 -13.52 -8.04
CA ILE A 283 -5.70 -14.68 -8.74
C ILE A 283 -4.19 -14.64 -8.61
N THR A 284 -3.60 -15.74 -8.18
CA THR A 284 -2.15 -15.86 -7.92
C THR A 284 -1.55 -17.06 -8.64
N GLY A 285 -0.22 -17.19 -8.60
CA GLY A 285 0.55 -18.28 -9.23
C GLY A 285 1.27 -19.16 -8.25
#